data_AF-K5VD23-F1
#
_entry.id   AF-K5VD23-F1
#
_cell.length_a   1.000
_cell.length_b   1.000
_cell.length_c   1.000
_cell.angle_alpha   90.00
_cell.angle_beta   90.00
_cell.angle_gamma   90.00
#
_symmetry.space_group_name_H-M   'P 1'
#
loop_
_entity.id
_entity.type
_entity.pdbx_description
1 polymer ?
#
loop_
_entity_poly.entity_id
_entity_poly.type
_entity_poly.pdbx_seq_one_letter_code
_entity_poly.pdbx_strand_id
1 'polypeptide(L)'
;MADLLVQSPSDFGINIASGRSLRVLELGAGTGLVGLTVGKMLQAQGVSAEIVCTDFHPAVLSNLRNNVTSNFVEGDSAVSMSVHALDWSTFAAASPPPLLAPFDHPFDVVLGADIVYELEHARWIRSCVATLLRMTPTETTASLASSDPRLRPQLHLVIPLRATHAAESHSVEEVFPLAFDVHGGTESSPDGGPFRSALGIVAKETLACEDFARGGGGEVEYVHYTISWI
;
A
#
# COMPACT_ATOMS: atom_id res chain seq x y z
N MET A 1 6.34 2.32 10.23
CA MET A 1 6.37 1.73 8.88
C MET A 1 7.76 1.81 8.24
N ALA A 2 8.39 2.98 8.14
CA ALA A 2 9.73 3.11 7.55
C ALA A 2 10.78 2.17 8.19
N ASP A 3 10.82 2.09 9.52
CA ASP A 3 11.75 1.18 10.22
C ASP A 3 11.49 -0.29 9.91
N LEU A 4 10.21 -0.71 9.85
CA LEU A 4 9.81 -2.08 9.52
C LEU A 4 10.27 -2.47 8.10
N LEU A 5 10.10 -1.54 7.15
CA LEU A 5 10.52 -1.73 5.76
C LEU A 5 12.01 -1.98 5.63
N VAL A 6 12.84 -1.23 6.36
CA VAL A 6 14.30 -1.37 6.30
C VAL A 6 14.76 -2.68 6.97
N GLN A 7 14.10 -3.09 8.06
CA GLN A 7 14.44 -4.31 8.78
C GLN A 7 14.08 -5.57 7.99
N SER A 8 12.89 -5.60 7.38
CA SER A 8 12.39 -6.76 6.63
C SER A 8 11.72 -6.38 5.31
N PRO A 9 12.48 -5.94 4.29
CA PRO A 9 11.91 -5.47 3.01
C PRO A 9 11.05 -6.52 2.30
N SER A 10 11.42 -7.81 2.42
CA SER A 10 10.70 -8.93 1.81
C SER A 10 9.27 -9.08 2.30
N ASP A 11 9.00 -8.65 3.53
CA ASP A 11 7.67 -8.77 4.14
C ASP A 11 6.70 -7.71 3.61
N PHE A 12 7.23 -6.69 2.92
CA PHE A 12 6.47 -5.66 2.21
C PHE A 12 6.32 -5.95 0.71
N GLY A 13 6.58 -7.18 0.29
CA GLY A 13 6.59 -7.59 -1.11
C GLY A 13 7.66 -6.91 -1.97
N ILE A 14 8.62 -6.24 -1.33
CA ILE A 14 9.77 -5.64 -1.98
C ILE A 14 10.82 -6.73 -2.16
N ASN A 15 10.64 -7.56 -3.19
CA ASN A 15 11.60 -8.60 -3.55
C ASN A 15 12.07 -8.47 -5.01
N ILE A 16 13.39 -8.44 -5.14
CA ILE A 16 14.21 -8.00 -6.27
C ILE A 16 14.24 -9.02 -7.42
N ALA A 17 13.73 -10.23 -7.19
CA ALA A 17 13.96 -11.38 -8.06
C ALA A 17 13.13 -11.40 -9.37
N SER A 18 12.22 -10.44 -9.61
CA SER A 18 11.32 -10.49 -10.77
C SER A 18 11.96 -10.06 -12.10
N GLY A 19 13.17 -9.49 -12.07
CA GLY A 19 13.89 -9.02 -13.27
C GLY A 19 13.26 -7.82 -13.99
N ARG A 20 12.15 -7.29 -13.47
CA ARG A 20 11.46 -6.08 -13.96
C ARG A 20 11.53 -4.96 -12.93
N SER A 21 11.39 -3.72 -13.40
CA SER A 21 11.32 -2.56 -12.51
C SER A 21 10.09 -2.66 -11.59
N LEU A 22 10.30 -2.42 -10.30
CA LEU A 22 9.26 -2.44 -9.27
C LEU A 22 8.48 -1.12 -9.28
N ARG A 23 7.14 -1.15 -9.30
CA ARG A 23 6.32 0.07 -9.21
C ARG A 23 5.68 0.19 -7.83
N VAL A 24 6.05 1.22 -7.07
CA VAL A 24 5.55 1.47 -5.72
C VAL A 24 4.70 2.73 -5.70
N LEU A 25 3.52 2.65 -5.09
CA LEU A 25 2.64 3.80 -4.84
C LEU A 25 2.56 4.05 -3.33
N GLU A 26 2.79 5.28 -2.90
CA GLU A 26 2.48 5.70 -1.53
C GLU A 26 1.23 6.59 -1.54
N LEU A 27 0.19 6.16 -0.83
CA LEU A 27 -1.04 6.92 -0.60
C LEU A 27 -0.87 7.78 0.66
N GLY A 28 -1.16 9.08 0.55
CA GLY A 28 -1.13 9.99 1.71
C GLY A 28 0.29 10.14 2.26
N ALA A 29 1.24 10.37 1.37
CA ALA A 29 2.67 10.36 1.68
C ALA A 29 3.08 11.44 2.69
N GLY A 30 2.32 12.54 2.81
CA GLY A 30 2.64 13.61 3.74
C GLY A 30 4.03 14.22 3.46
N THR A 31 5.00 13.93 4.34
CA THR A 31 6.40 14.33 4.17
C THR A 31 7.20 13.43 3.21
N GLY A 32 6.67 12.26 2.87
CA GLY A 32 7.30 11.25 2.02
C GLY A 32 8.27 10.34 2.76
N LEU A 33 8.27 10.32 4.09
CA LEU A 33 9.24 9.54 4.87
C LEU A 33 9.29 8.07 4.43
N VAL A 34 8.14 7.43 4.21
CA VAL A 34 8.08 6.02 3.81
C VAL A 34 8.60 5.84 2.38
N GLY A 35 8.08 6.60 1.40
CA GLY A 35 8.52 6.52 0.01
C GLY A 35 10.01 6.83 -0.18
N LEU A 36 10.54 7.84 0.51
CA LEU A 36 11.97 8.19 0.48
C LEU A 36 12.82 7.06 1.08
N THR A 37 12.38 6.46 2.18
CA THR A 37 13.07 5.33 2.82
C THR A 37 13.14 4.13 1.87
N VAL A 38 12.00 3.78 1.25
CA VAL A 38 11.93 2.71 0.25
C VAL A 38 12.85 3.02 -0.94
N GLY A 39 12.84 4.26 -1.44
CA GLY A 39 13.70 4.67 -2.54
C GLY A 39 15.18 4.53 -2.21
N LYS A 40 15.62 4.98 -1.03
CA LYS A 40 17.01 4.87 -0.59
C LYS A 40 17.45 3.43 -0.38
N MET A 41 16.59 2.62 0.20
CA MET A 41 16.83 1.19 0.37
C MET A 41 17.00 0.47 -0.98
N LEU A 42 16.11 0.74 -1.94
CA LEU A 42 16.17 0.15 -3.28
C LEU A 42 17.40 0.63 -4.07
N GLN A 43 17.78 1.91 -3.92
CA GLN A 43 19.03 2.44 -4.46
C GLN A 43 20.25 1.67 -3.93
N ALA A 44 20.32 1.48 -2.61
CA ALA A 44 21.42 0.75 -1.97
C ALA A 44 21.49 -0.73 -2.39
N GLN A 45 20.35 -1.32 -2.75
CA GLN A 45 20.24 -2.71 -3.21
C GLN A 45 20.41 -2.86 -4.74
N GLY A 46 20.58 -1.75 -5.49
CA GLY A 46 20.75 -1.78 -6.94
C GLY A 46 19.48 -2.21 -7.70
N VAL A 47 18.31 -2.00 -7.12
CA VAL A 47 17.02 -2.41 -7.67
C VAL A 47 16.45 -1.30 -8.53
N SER A 48 15.99 -1.63 -9.74
CA SER A 48 15.25 -0.66 -10.55
C SER A 48 13.83 -0.53 -10.03
N ALA A 49 13.39 0.71 -9.78
CA ALA A 49 12.06 0.98 -9.27
C ALA A 49 11.54 2.35 -9.70
N GLU A 50 10.22 2.47 -9.78
CA GLU A 50 9.48 3.72 -9.91
C GLU A 50 8.64 3.88 -8.65
N ILE A 51 8.85 4.96 -7.91
CA ILE A 51 8.11 5.27 -6.69
C ILE A 51 7.29 6.53 -6.91
N VAL A 52 5.97 6.38 -6.82
CA VAL A 52 5.00 7.47 -6.96
C VAL A 52 4.48 7.80 -5.57
N CYS A 53 4.84 8.97 -5.06
CA CYS A 53 4.33 9.48 -3.79
C CYS A 53 3.13 10.38 -4.05
N THR A 54 2.01 10.14 -3.35
CA THR A 54 0.78 10.90 -3.58
C THR A 54 0.22 11.54 -2.33
N ASP A 55 -0.38 12.71 -2.51
CA ASP A 55 -1.17 13.42 -1.50
C ASP A 55 -2.23 14.26 -2.23
N PHE A 56 -3.14 14.91 -1.52
CA PHE A 56 -4.16 15.78 -2.13
C PHE A 56 -3.91 17.27 -1.83
N HIS A 57 -3.30 17.59 -0.68
CA HIS A 57 -3.23 18.98 -0.23
C HIS A 57 -2.07 19.73 -0.92
N PRO A 58 -2.31 20.86 -1.61
CA PRO A 58 -1.28 21.55 -2.41
C PRO A 58 -0.01 21.90 -1.64
N ALA A 59 -0.13 22.35 -0.39
CA ALA A 59 1.02 22.68 0.45
C ALA A 59 1.84 21.43 0.83
N VAL A 60 1.17 20.30 1.07
CA VAL A 60 1.81 19.02 1.38
C VAL A 60 2.56 18.52 0.15
N LEU A 61 1.92 18.56 -1.03
CA LEU A 61 2.55 18.21 -2.30
C LEU A 61 3.78 19.07 -2.61
N SER A 62 3.73 20.39 -2.32
CA SER A 62 4.90 21.25 -2.50
C SER A 62 6.05 20.85 -1.58
N ASN A 63 5.77 20.57 -0.31
CA ASN A 63 6.77 20.12 0.65
C ASN A 63 7.36 18.74 0.27
N LEU A 64 6.49 17.81 -0.14
CA LEU A 64 6.88 16.48 -0.59
C LEU A 64 7.80 16.54 -1.80
N ARG A 65 7.53 17.41 -2.79
CA ARG A 65 8.44 17.63 -3.93
C ARG A 65 9.82 18.12 -3.47
N ASN A 66 9.87 19.09 -2.56
CA ASN A 66 11.14 19.57 -2.01
C ASN A 66 11.92 18.45 -1.32
N ASN A 67 11.24 17.60 -0.55
CA ASN A 67 11.85 16.46 0.13
C ASN A 67 12.40 15.43 -0.86
N VAL A 68 11.65 15.10 -1.93
CA VAL A 68 12.11 14.20 -3.00
C VAL A 68 13.34 14.77 -3.70
N THR A 69 13.29 16.01 -4.18
CA THR A 69 14.42 16.65 -4.87
C THR A 69 15.66 16.80 -3.99
N SER A 70 15.49 16.99 -2.67
CA SER A 70 16.62 17.07 -1.73
C SER A 70 17.32 15.72 -1.50
N ASN A 71 16.63 14.61 -1.77
CA ASN A 71 17.14 13.27 -1.51
C ASN A 71 17.48 12.48 -2.79
N PHE A 72 16.89 12.82 -3.93
CA PHE A 72 17.03 12.08 -5.18
C PHE A 72 17.46 13.01 -6.31
N VAL A 73 18.61 12.71 -6.89
CA VAL A 73 19.13 13.38 -8.08
C VAL A 73 18.75 12.54 -9.30
N GLU A 74 18.12 13.16 -10.29
CA GLU A 74 17.74 12.46 -11.52
C GLU A 74 18.97 11.86 -12.22
N GLY A 75 18.86 10.58 -12.63
CA GLY A 75 19.90 9.86 -13.36
C GLY A 75 21.01 9.24 -12.51
N ASP A 76 21.01 9.44 -11.19
CA ASP A 76 22.03 8.89 -10.28
C ASP A 76 21.81 7.40 -9.94
N SER A 77 20.60 6.88 -10.17
CA SER A 77 20.27 5.48 -9.93
C SER A 77 19.16 4.96 -10.84
N ALA A 78 18.93 3.65 -10.80
CA ALA A 78 17.80 2.99 -11.46
C ALA A 78 16.44 3.18 -10.73
N VAL A 79 16.42 4.01 -9.67
CA VAL A 79 15.23 4.33 -8.88
C VAL A 79 14.76 5.74 -9.26
N SER A 80 13.57 5.84 -9.82
CA SER A 80 12.90 7.13 -10.06
C SER A 80 11.88 7.40 -8.97
N MET A 81 11.75 8.67 -8.59
CA MET A 81 10.73 9.13 -7.65
C MET A 81 9.94 10.30 -8.25
N SER A 82 8.63 10.28 -8.10
CA SER A 82 7.75 11.36 -8.55
C SER A 82 6.66 11.66 -7.53
N VAL A 83 6.09 12.87 -7.63
CA VAL A 83 5.07 13.37 -6.71
C VAL A 83 3.84 13.82 -7.47
N HIS A 84 2.70 13.19 -7.19
CA HIS A 84 1.45 13.41 -7.91
C HIS A 84 0.28 13.70 -6.96
N ALA A 85 -0.64 14.54 -7.42
CA ALA A 85 -1.88 14.77 -6.68
C ALA A 85 -2.80 13.55 -6.84
N LEU A 86 -3.37 13.07 -5.75
CA LEU A 86 -4.40 12.04 -5.74
C LEU A 86 -5.37 12.30 -4.58
N ASP A 87 -6.56 12.78 -4.91
CA ASP A 87 -7.67 12.89 -3.96
C ASP A 87 -8.52 11.62 -4.06
N TRP A 88 -8.49 10.80 -3.01
CA TRP A 88 -9.17 9.50 -3.01
C TRP A 88 -10.68 9.61 -3.13
N SER A 89 -11.28 10.69 -2.60
CA SER A 89 -12.73 10.89 -2.64
C SER A 89 -13.20 11.13 -4.08
N THR A 90 -12.49 12.01 -4.80
CA THR A 90 -12.79 12.31 -6.21
C THR A 90 -12.46 11.12 -7.11
N PHE A 91 -11.35 10.43 -6.83
CA PHE A 91 -10.96 9.22 -7.55
C PHE A 91 -12.01 8.11 -7.38
N ALA A 92 -12.49 7.88 -6.16
CA ALA A 92 -13.52 6.88 -5.87
C ALA A 92 -14.90 7.24 -6.45
N ALA A 93 -15.20 8.53 -6.62
CA ALA A 93 -16.46 8.97 -7.21
C ALA A 93 -16.48 8.89 -8.75
N ALA A 94 -15.32 8.82 -9.40
CA ALA A 94 -15.21 8.77 -10.85
C ALA A 94 -15.46 7.34 -11.39
N SER A 95 -16.20 7.22 -12.50
CA SER A 95 -16.53 5.93 -13.10
C SER A 95 -16.49 5.98 -14.65
N PRO A 96 -15.47 5.38 -15.29
CA PRO A 96 -14.20 4.95 -14.69
C PRO A 96 -13.37 6.15 -14.21
N PRO A 97 -12.46 5.97 -13.23
CA PRO A 97 -11.51 7.01 -12.87
C PRO A 97 -10.56 7.30 -14.04
N PRO A 98 -10.14 8.57 -14.24
CA PRO A 98 -9.17 8.90 -15.27
C PRO A 98 -7.79 8.34 -14.90
N LEU A 99 -7.29 7.38 -15.70
CA LEU A 99 -5.99 6.77 -15.53
C LEU A 99 -4.98 7.42 -16.47
N LEU A 100 -4.50 8.60 -16.09
CA LEU A 100 -3.38 9.28 -16.76
C LEU A 100 -2.07 8.89 -16.07
N ALA A 101 -0.96 8.98 -16.79
CA ALA A 101 0.37 8.75 -16.22
C ALA A 101 0.58 9.56 -14.92
N PRO A 102 1.10 8.93 -13.84
CA PRO A 102 1.66 7.57 -13.77
C PRO A 102 0.65 6.48 -13.34
N PHE A 103 -0.65 6.78 -13.31
CA PHE A 103 -1.72 5.88 -12.88
C PHE A 103 -2.32 5.02 -14.01
N ASP A 104 -1.86 5.21 -15.24
CA ASP A 104 -2.21 4.43 -16.43
C ASP A 104 -1.66 3.00 -16.42
N HIS A 105 -0.71 2.72 -15.52
CA HIS A 105 -0.18 1.39 -15.25
C HIS A 105 -0.38 1.00 -13.78
N PRO A 106 -0.57 -0.30 -13.48
CA PRO A 106 -0.75 -0.74 -12.10
C PRO A 106 0.56 -0.88 -11.33
N PHE A 107 0.45 -0.81 -10.01
CA PHE A 107 1.54 -0.88 -9.05
C PHE A 107 1.71 -2.30 -8.49
N ASP A 108 2.96 -2.60 -8.14
CA ASP A 108 3.35 -3.82 -7.43
C ASP A 108 3.00 -3.73 -5.95
N VAL A 109 3.34 -2.60 -5.36
CA VAL A 109 3.24 -2.38 -3.93
C VAL A 109 2.53 -1.05 -3.73
N VAL A 110 1.50 -1.06 -2.90
CA VAL A 110 0.85 0.15 -2.41
C VAL A 110 1.16 0.28 -0.92
N LEU A 111 1.55 1.46 -0.48
CA LEU A 111 1.92 1.77 0.90
C LEU A 111 0.95 2.84 1.44
N GLY A 112 0.49 2.67 2.67
CA GLY A 112 -0.27 3.67 3.40
C GLY A 112 0.12 3.67 4.86
N ALA A 113 0.60 4.81 5.37
CA ALA A 113 1.08 4.93 6.74
C ALA A 113 0.28 6.00 7.49
N ASP A 114 -0.53 5.56 8.46
CA ASP A 114 -1.37 6.41 9.31
C ASP A 114 -2.27 7.34 8.47
N ILE A 115 -3.07 6.77 7.56
CA ILE A 115 -3.88 7.50 6.58
C ILE A 115 -5.40 7.30 6.73
N VAL A 116 -5.84 6.60 7.79
CA VAL A 116 -7.25 6.33 8.06
C VAL A 116 -7.68 7.07 9.31
N TYR A 117 -8.25 8.26 9.12
CA TYR A 117 -8.71 9.13 10.22
C TYR A 117 -10.24 9.20 10.33
N GLU A 118 -10.95 8.72 9.31
CA GLU A 118 -12.41 8.79 9.15
C GLU A 118 -12.85 7.52 8.40
N LEU A 119 -14.09 7.10 8.60
CA LEU A 119 -14.59 5.81 8.09
C LEU A 119 -14.61 5.76 6.55
N GLU A 120 -14.83 6.91 5.93
CA GLU A 120 -14.86 7.10 4.49
C GLU A 120 -13.49 6.83 3.86
N HIS A 121 -12.39 7.11 4.56
CA HIS A 121 -11.04 6.88 4.06
C HIS A 121 -10.82 5.40 3.68
N ALA A 122 -11.28 4.46 4.50
CA ALA A 122 -11.16 3.04 4.19
C ALA A 122 -11.87 2.68 2.88
N ARG A 123 -13.08 3.21 2.66
CA ARG A 123 -13.85 2.99 1.41
C ARG A 123 -13.16 3.61 0.20
N TRP A 124 -12.65 4.83 0.30
CA TRP A 124 -11.96 5.49 -0.81
C TRP A 124 -10.61 4.84 -1.13
N ILE A 125 -9.83 4.45 -0.11
CA ILE A 125 -8.57 3.72 -0.27
C ILE A 125 -8.82 2.39 -0.97
N ARG A 126 -9.86 1.65 -0.57
CA ARG A 126 -10.25 0.42 -1.27
C ARG A 126 -10.51 0.65 -2.75
N SER A 127 -11.24 1.70 -3.12
CA SER A 127 -11.49 2.03 -4.53
C SER A 127 -10.21 2.37 -5.30
N CYS A 128 -9.29 3.12 -4.67
CA CYS A 128 -7.97 3.41 -5.24
C CYS A 128 -7.19 2.13 -5.48
N VAL A 129 -7.07 1.26 -4.47
CA VAL A 129 -6.28 0.03 -4.52
C VAL A 129 -6.89 -0.96 -5.52
N ALA A 130 -8.21 -1.08 -5.59
CA ALA A 130 -8.89 -1.93 -6.55
C ALA A 130 -8.63 -1.53 -8.01
N THR A 131 -8.29 -0.25 -8.24
CA THR A 131 -7.97 0.27 -9.57
C THR A 131 -6.47 0.22 -9.86
N LEU A 132 -5.65 0.53 -8.86
CA LEU A 132 -4.23 0.82 -9.04
C LEU A 132 -3.31 -0.36 -8.69
N LEU A 133 -3.75 -1.32 -7.87
CA LEU A 133 -2.94 -2.48 -7.52
C LEU A 133 -2.99 -3.54 -8.62
N ARG A 134 -1.84 -4.05 -9.04
CA ARG A 134 -1.76 -5.03 -10.11
C ARG A 134 -2.52 -6.30 -9.76
N MET A 135 -3.48 -6.64 -10.61
CA MET A 135 -4.13 -7.94 -10.57
C MET A 135 -3.22 -8.97 -11.27
N THR A 136 -3.02 -10.13 -10.63
CA THR A 136 -2.24 -11.21 -11.25
C THR A 136 -3.20 -12.15 -11.98
N PRO A 137 -3.04 -12.40 -13.30
CA PRO A 137 -3.97 -13.24 -14.05
C PRO A 137 -4.09 -14.66 -13.49
N THR A 138 -5.31 -15.22 -13.54
CA THR A 138 -5.67 -16.54 -13.02
C THR A 138 -4.89 -17.69 -13.67
N GLU A 139 -4.33 -17.52 -14.86
CA GLU A 139 -3.48 -18.56 -15.48
C GLU A 139 -2.09 -18.67 -14.82
N THR A 140 -1.67 -17.64 -14.09
CA THR A 140 -0.41 -17.63 -13.33
C THR A 140 -0.60 -18.13 -11.89
N THR A 141 -1.83 -18.24 -11.38
CA THR A 141 -2.06 -18.67 -9.98
C THR A 141 -1.72 -20.14 -9.73
N ALA A 142 -1.78 -21.01 -10.76
CA ALA A 142 -1.28 -22.38 -10.67
C ALA A 142 0.27 -22.44 -10.52
N SER A 143 0.99 -21.48 -11.08
CA SER A 143 2.45 -21.33 -10.91
C SER A 143 2.80 -20.60 -9.61
N LEU A 144 1.97 -19.62 -9.19
CA LEU A 144 2.14 -18.85 -7.96
C LEU A 144 1.64 -19.55 -6.69
N ALA A 145 0.93 -20.66 -6.80
CA ALA A 145 0.68 -21.56 -5.68
C ALA A 145 2.00 -22.20 -5.17
N SER A 146 3.04 -22.21 -6.01
CA SER A 146 4.42 -22.58 -5.67
C SER A 146 5.30 -21.37 -5.34
N SER A 147 4.83 -20.13 -5.53
CA SER A 147 5.60 -18.93 -5.25
C SER A 147 5.30 -18.41 -3.85
N ASP A 148 6.33 -17.89 -3.19
CA ASP A 148 6.23 -17.20 -1.91
C ASP A 148 5.07 -16.15 -1.94
N PRO A 149 4.06 -16.25 -1.05
CA PRO A 149 2.93 -15.33 -1.00
C PRO A 149 3.31 -13.85 -0.95
N ARG A 150 4.50 -13.56 -0.40
CA ARG A 150 5.10 -12.21 -0.36
C ARG A 150 5.40 -11.64 -1.74
N LEU A 151 5.40 -12.44 -2.80
CA LEU A 151 5.70 -12.00 -4.17
C LEU A 151 4.46 -11.49 -4.93
N ARG A 152 3.28 -11.52 -4.30
CA ARG A 152 2.05 -11.02 -4.90
C ARG A 152 1.96 -9.51 -4.75
N PRO A 153 1.34 -8.80 -5.71
CA PRO A 153 1.04 -7.38 -5.53
C PRO A 153 0.19 -7.15 -4.28
N GLN A 154 0.62 -6.25 -3.41
CA GLN A 154 0.02 -6.03 -2.09
C GLN A 154 -0.12 -4.55 -1.73
N LEU A 155 -1.13 -4.27 -0.92
CA LEU A 155 -1.23 -3.06 -0.11
C LEU A 155 -0.71 -3.38 1.30
N HIS A 156 0.22 -2.57 1.80
CA HIS A 156 0.59 -2.52 3.20
C HIS A 156 0.04 -1.24 3.84
N LEU A 157 -0.88 -1.42 4.79
CA LEU A 157 -1.54 -0.33 5.50
C LEU A 157 -1.20 -0.44 6.99
N VAL A 158 -0.55 0.59 7.53
CA VAL A 158 -0.24 0.68 8.97
C VAL A 158 -1.07 1.80 9.58
N ILE A 159 -1.89 1.50 10.59
CA ILE A 159 -2.71 2.52 11.28
C ILE A 159 -2.53 2.40 12.80
N PRO A 160 -2.61 3.50 13.56
CA PRO A 160 -2.49 3.47 15.01
C PRO A 160 -3.73 2.86 15.68
N LEU A 161 -3.50 1.99 16.67
CA LEU A 161 -4.53 1.47 17.57
C LEU A 161 -4.56 2.37 18.83
N ARG A 162 -5.32 3.46 18.79
CA ARG A 162 -5.60 4.24 20.01
C ARG A 162 -6.98 3.86 20.55
N ALA A 163 -7.22 4.07 21.84
CA ALA A 163 -8.50 3.73 22.49
C ALA A 163 -9.74 4.38 21.83
N THR A 164 -9.56 5.50 21.11
CA THR A 164 -10.63 6.16 20.33
C THR A 164 -10.68 5.74 18.86
N HIS A 165 -9.71 4.94 18.37
CA HIS A 165 -9.51 4.63 16.95
C HIS A 165 -9.99 3.20 16.55
N ALA A 166 -10.79 2.54 17.40
CA ALA A 166 -11.33 1.21 17.08
C ALA A 166 -12.28 1.24 15.86
N ALA A 167 -12.91 2.38 15.60
CA ALA A 167 -13.83 2.55 14.48
C ALA A 167 -13.08 2.55 13.13
N GLU A 168 -11.86 3.08 13.11
CA GLU A 168 -10.99 3.21 11.94
C GLU A 168 -10.46 1.83 11.54
N SER A 169 -9.91 1.07 12.48
CA SER A 169 -9.52 -0.33 12.22
C SER A 169 -10.70 -1.19 11.81
N HIS A 170 -11.87 -0.98 12.43
CA HIS A 170 -13.09 -1.69 12.05
C HIS A 170 -13.54 -1.33 10.63
N SER A 171 -13.43 -0.06 10.22
CA SER A 171 -13.78 0.36 8.87
C SER A 171 -12.89 -0.27 7.80
N VAL A 172 -11.60 -0.49 8.10
CA VAL A 172 -10.69 -1.24 7.21
C VAL A 172 -11.15 -2.69 7.07
N GLU A 173 -11.47 -3.34 8.19
CA GLU A 173 -11.92 -4.74 8.21
C GLU A 173 -13.32 -4.93 7.60
N GLU A 174 -14.18 -3.91 7.64
CA GLU A 174 -15.49 -3.92 6.98
C GLU A 174 -15.34 -3.93 5.44
N VAL A 175 -14.40 -3.15 4.90
CA VAL A 175 -14.27 -2.96 3.44
C VAL A 175 -13.31 -3.97 2.80
N PHE A 176 -12.39 -4.54 3.59
CA PHE A 176 -11.49 -5.61 3.16
C PHE A 176 -11.77 -6.89 3.97
N PRO A 177 -12.49 -7.88 3.39
CA PRO A 177 -12.77 -9.13 4.08
C PRO A 177 -11.49 -9.91 4.40
N LEU A 178 -11.48 -10.68 5.48
CA LEU A 178 -10.39 -11.61 5.78
C LEU A 178 -10.35 -12.71 4.72
N ALA A 179 -9.16 -13.02 4.21
CA ALA A 179 -8.98 -14.02 3.16
C ALA A 179 -9.48 -15.42 3.57
N PHE A 180 -9.37 -15.76 4.86
CA PHE A 180 -9.90 -17.02 5.39
C PHE A 180 -11.42 -17.13 5.27
N ASP A 181 -12.15 -16.02 5.48
CA ASP A 181 -13.62 -16.01 5.41
C ASP A 181 -14.12 -16.20 3.97
N VAL A 182 -13.31 -15.81 2.97
CA VAL A 182 -13.62 -16.00 1.54
C VAL A 182 -13.35 -17.44 1.10
N HIS A 183 -12.37 -18.13 1.68
CA HIS A 183 -12.02 -19.53 1.34
C HIS A 183 -12.71 -20.57 2.23
N GLY A 184 -13.17 -20.18 3.43
CA GLY A 184 -13.87 -21.04 4.39
C GLY A 184 -15.37 -21.19 4.13
N GLY A 185 -15.93 -20.39 3.22
CA GLY A 185 -17.25 -20.60 2.66
C GLY A 185 -17.26 -21.82 1.75
N THR A 186 -17.59 -23.00 2.28
CA THR A 186 -18.09 -24.10 1.44
C THR A 186 -19.40 -23.65 0.84
N GLU A 187 -19.39 -23.03 -0.33
CA GLU A 187 -20.54 -23.04 -1.23
C GLU A 187 -20.16 -22.46 -2.59
N SER A 188 -20.40 -23.26 -3.63
CA SER A 188 -20.65 -22.79 -4.98
C SER A 188 -21.41 -21.46 -4.95
N SER A 189 -20.94 -20.47 -5.72
CA SER A 189 -21.71 -19.25 -5.99
C SER A 189 -23.14 -19.67 -6.35
N PRO A 190 -24.19 -19.21 -5.63
CA PRO A 190 -25.58 -19.67 -5.84
C PRO A 190 -26.05 -19.51 -7.29
N ASP A 191 -25.42 -18.58 -8.02
CA ASP A 191 -25.75 -18.22 -9.40
C ASP A 191 -24.82 -18.84 -10.46
N GLY A 192 -23.87 -19.72 -10.09
CA GLY A 192 -22.95 -20.33 -11.05
C GLY A 192 -22.02 -19.33 -11.78
N GLY A 193 -21.94 -18.09 -11.28
CA GLY A 193 -21.06 -17.06 -11.82
C GLY A 193 -19.59 -17.34 -11.51
N PRO A 194 -18.64 -16.80 -12.32
CA PRO A 194 -17.21 -16.97 -12.06
C PRO A 194 -16.83 -16.43 -10.68
N PHE A 195 -15.83 -17.04 -10.04
CA PHE A 195 -15.19 -16.49 -8.84
C PHE A 195 -14.78 -15.04 -9.12
N ARG A 196 -15.40 -14.09 -8.42
CA ARG A 196 -15.05 -12.68 -8.54
C ARG A 196 -13.85 -12.42 -7.64
N SER A 197 -12.72 -12.05 -8.23
CA SER A 197 -11.57 -11.63 -7.44
C SER A 197 -11.93 -10.44 -6.56
N ALA A 198 -11.48 -10.47 -5.31
CA ALA A 198 -11.73 -9.42 -4.33
C ALA A 198 -10.40 -9.00 -3.68
N LEU A 199 -10.34 -7.77 -3.16
CA LEU A 199 -9.27 -7.38 -2.25
C LEU A 199 -9.63 -7.86 -0.85
N GLY A 200 -8.72 -8.57 -0.20
CA GLY A 200 -8.91 -9.06 1.17
C GLY A 200 -7.64 -9.00 2.00
N ILE A 201 -7.83 -8.99 3.33
CA ILE A 201 -6.75 -9.02 4.31
C ILE A 201 -6.16 -10.43 4.33
N VAL A 202 -4.90 -10.55 3.92
CA VAL A 202 -4.15 -11.82 3.90
C VAL A 202 -3.23 -11.98 5.12
N ALA A 203 -2.87 -10.87 5.78
CA ALA A 203 -2.20 -10.88 7.08
C ALA A 203 -2.59 -9.63 7.89
N LYS A 204 -2.61 -9.78 9.22
CA LYS A 204 -2.88 -8.71 10.19
C LYS A 204 -1.95 -8.92 11.39
N GLU A 205 -1.14 -7.92 11.69
CA GLU A 205 -0.19 -7.95 12.80
C GLU A 205 -0.38 -6.72 13.70
N THR A 206 -0.24 -6.90 15.01
CA THR A 206 -0.20 -5.78 15.97
C THR A 206 1.23 -5.51 16.34
N LEU A 207 1.63 -4.26 16.21
CA LEU A 207 2.98 -3.77 16.43
C LEU A 207 2.94 -2.77 17.57
N ALA A 208 3.96 -2.80 18.42
CA ALA A 208 4.07 -1.86 19.52
C ALA A 208 5.33 -1.02 19.31
N CYS A 209 5.19 0.30 19.38
CA CYS A 209 6.27 1.25 19.13
C CYS A 209 6.37 2.25 20.27
N GLU A 210 7.59 2.64 20.62
CA GLU A 210 7.83 3.65 21.65
C GLU A 210 7.32 5.03 21.18
N ASP A 211 6.56 5.71 22.05
CA ASP A 211 6.09 7.08 21.83
C ASP A 211 7.21 8.08 22.06
N PHE A 212 8.01 8.32 21.03
CA PHE A 212 9.08 9.32 21.07
C PHE A 212 8.53 10.77 21.10
N ALA A 213 7.27 11.00 20.72
CA ALA A 213 6.71 12.34 20.58
C ALA A 213 6.27 12.94 21.92
N ARG A 214 5.87 12.11 22.90
CA ARG A 214 5.38 12.58 24.21
C ARG A 214 6.44 12.60 25.31
N GLY A 215 7.69 12.25 25.03
CA GLY A 215 8.81 12.33 26.00
C GLY A 215 8.62 11.47 27.26
N GLY A 216 7.67 10.53 27.23
CA GLY A 216 7.16 9.86 28.41
C GLY A 216 6.95 8.36 28.23
N GLY A 217 7.87 7.66 27.55
CA GLY A 217 7.98 6.18 27.57
C GLY A 217 6.69 5.39 27.35
N GLY A 218 5.67 5.98 26.71
CA GLY A 218 4.42 5.31 26.42
C GLY A 218 4.58 4.41 25.20
N GLU A 219 3.82 3.34 25.13
CA GLU A 219 3.78 2.47 23.96
C GLU A 219 2.56 2.84 23.11
N VAL A 220 2.78 3.11 21.82
CA VAL A 220 1.71 3.26 20.83
C VAL A 220 1.60 1.97 20.06
N GLU A 221 0.43 1.36 20.12
CA GLU A 221 0.12 0.20 19.30
C GLU A 221 -0.28 0.66 17.89
N TYR A 222 0.13 -0.12 16.90
CA TYR A 222 -0.24 0.00 15.51
C TYR A 222 -0.75 -1.36 15.03
N VAL A 223 -1.65 -1.35 14.06
CA VAL A 223 -1.98 -2.55 13.30
C VAL A 223 -1.43 -2.40 11.89
N HIS A 224 -0.78 -3.46 11.42
CA HIS A 224 -0.31 -3.61 10.06
C HIS A 224 -1.20 -4.61 9.33
N TYR A 225 -1.88 -4.13 8.30
CA TYR A 225 -2.65 -4.95 7.38
C TYR A 225 -1.83 -5.18 6.11
N THR A 226 -1.80 -6.44 5.67
CA THR A 226 -1.37 -6.81 4.33
C THR A 226 -2.60 -7.27 3.55
N ILE A 227 -2.88 -6.58 2.44
CA ILE A 227 -4.07 -6.76 1.62
C ILE A 227 -3.65 -7.12 0.20
N SER A 228 -4.29 -8.12 -0.40
CA SER A 228 -3.99 -8.60 -1.75
C SER A 228 -5.28 -8.96 -2.48
N TRP A 229 -5.20 -9.09 -3.80
CA TRP A 229 -6.21 -9.81 -4.57
C TRP A 229 -6.26 -11.29 -4.12
N ILE A 230 -7.47 -11.77 -3.83
CA ILE A 230 -7.83 -13.15 -3.47
C ILE A 230 -8.89 -13.70 -4.43
#